data_AF-A0A8J2YKB0-F1
#
_entry.id   AF-A0A8J2YKB0-F1
#
_cell.length_a   1.000
_cell.length_b   1.000
_cell.length_c   1.000
_cell.angle_alpha   90.00
_cell.angle_beta   90.00
_cell.angle_gamma   90.00
#
_symmetry.space_group_name_H-M   'P 1'
#
loop_
_entity.id
_entity.type
_entity.pdbx_description
1 polymer ?
#
loop_
_entity_poly.entity_id
_entity_poly.type
_entity_poly.pdbx_seq_one_letter_code
_entity_poly.pdbx_strand_id
1 'polypeptide(L)'
;MSNLERLQILTEIIGEFKTAILMDREPDKTGRLVLEVIQEAGDDALSDFVLNAYLKLTNEQTAVQYLDDARDYLYEKIDRLMN
;
A
#
# COMPACT_ATOMS: atom_id res chain seq x y z
N MET A 1 -1.65 -13.06 15.45
CA MET A 1 -2.21 -12.57 14.18
C MET A 1 -1.86 -13.60 13.12
N SER A 2 -2.86 -14.05 12.36
CA SER A 2 -2.65 -14.94 11.23
C SER A 2 -2.04 -14.20 10.04
N ASN A 3 -1.43 -14.93 9.10
CA ASN A 3 -0.93 -14.33 7.86
C ASN A 3 -2.05 -13.69 7.03
N LEU A 4 -3.25 -14.26 7.05
CA LEU A 4 -4.42 -13.70 6.36
C LEU A 4 -4.82 -12.35 6.95
N GLU A 5 -4.97 -12.27 8.28
CA GLU A 5 -5.27 -11.01 8.98
C GLU A 5 -4.21 -9.94 8.70
N ARG A 6 -2.93 -10.33 8.67
CA ARG A 6 -1.83 -9.41 8.34
C ARG A 6 -1.99 -8.84 6.94
N LEU A 7 -2.25 -9.67 5.92
CA LEU A 7 -2.42 -9.22 4.54
C LEU A 7 -3.66 -8.32 4.37
N GLN A 8 -4.75 -8.62 5.09
CA GLN A 8 -5.95 -7.77 5.10
C GLN A 8 -5.65 -6.38 5.68
N ILE A 9 -4.95 -6.31 6.81
CA ILE A 9 -4.54 -5.03 7.41
C ILE A 9 -3.64 -4.24 6.46
N LEU A 10 -2.64 -4.88 5.82
CA LEU A 10 -1.77 -4.20 4.86
C LEU A 10 -2.57 -3.63 3.67
N THR A 11 -3.63 -4.33 3.25
CA THR A 11 -4.51 -3.88 2.15
C THR A 11 -5.29 -2.62 2.56
N GLU A 12 -5.81 -2.59 3.78
CA GLU A 12 -6.53 -1.43 4.31
C GLU A 12 -5.63 -0.19 4.40
N ILE A 13 -4.42 -0.35 4.94
CA ILE A 13 -3.46 0.74 5.11
C ILE A 13 -3.04 1.34 3.75
N ILE A 14 -2.85 0.52 2.72
CA ILE A 14 -2.60 1.03 1.36
C ILE A 14 -3.81 1.81 0.82
N GLY A 15 -5.03 1.35 1.13
CA GLY A 15 -6.26 2.08 0.81
C GLY A 15 -6.37 3.44 1.49
N GLU A 16 -5.91 3.55 2.75
CA GLU A 16 -5.83 4.84 3.45
C GLU A 16 -4.86 5.80 2.77
N PHE A 17 -3.69 5.31 2.34
CA PHE A 17 -2.75 6.15 1.61
C PHE A 17 -3.33 6.64 0.29
N LYS A 18 -3.98 5.75 -0.49
CA LYS A 18 -4.66 6.13 -1.73
C LYS A 18 -5.73 7.19 -1.48
N THR A 19 -6.49 7.05 -0.40
CA THR A 19 -7.52 8.03 -0.01
C THR A 19 -6.91 9.37 0.38
N ALA A 20 -5.79 9.38 1.10
CA ALA A 20 -5.08 10.60 1.47
C ALA A 20 -4.57 11.36 0.23
N ILE A 21 -4.11 10.65 -0.80
CA ILE A 21 -3.74 11.23 -2.09
C ILE A 21 -4.96 11.85 -2.78
N LEU A 22 -6.01 11.05 -3.01
CA LEU A 22 -7.20 11.48 -3.77
C LEU A 22 -7.98 12.63 -3.10
N MET A 23 -7.88 12.75 -1.77
CA MET A 23 -8.57 13.78 -1.00
C MET A 23 -7.67 14.96 -0.65
N ASP A 24 -6.40 14.95 -1.07
CA ASP A 24 -5.37 15.93 -0.68
C ASP A 24 -5.30 16.17 0.85
N ARG A 25 -5.34 15.06 1.62
CA ARG A 25 -5.34 15.08 3.09
C ARG A 25 -4.02 14.57 3.66
N GLU A 26 -3.05 15.48 3.76
CA GLU A 26 -1.71 15.18 4.27
C GLU A 26 -1.04 13.94 3.62
N PRO A 27 -1.03 13.79 2.28
CA PRO A 27 -0.56 12.57 1.62
C PRO A 27 0.92 12.24 1.93
N ASP A 28 1.76 13.25 2.17
CA ASP A 28 3.16 13.03 2.56
C ASP A 28 3.27 12.29 3.90
N LYS A 29 2.53 12.76 4.91
CA LYS A 29 2.55 12.21 6.27
C LYS A 29 1.95 10.81 6.29
N THR A 30 0.80 10.63 5.65
CA THR A 30 0.16 9.31 5.55
C THR A 30 1.06 8.33 4.79
N GLY A 31 1.63 8.76 3.65
CA GLY A 31 2.51 7.92 2.84
C GLY A 31 3.76 7.45 3.58
N ARG A 32 4.37 8.32 4.39
CA ARG A 32 5.53 7.94 5.21
C ARG A 32 5.19 6.87 6.23
N LEU A 33 4.09 7.04 6.96
CA LEU A 33 3.63 6.06 7.96
C LEU A 33 3.29 4.71 7.30
N VAL A 34 2.61 4.74 6.16
CA VAL A 34 2.29 3.53 5.40
C VAL A 34 3.56 2.84 4.91
N LEU A 35 4.53 3.59 4.39
CA LEU A 35 5.81 3.03 3.94
C LEU A 35 6.58 2.37 5.08
N GLU A 36 6.64 2.98 6.27
CA GLU A 36 7.29 2.40 7.45
C GLU A 36 6.65 1.04 7.82
N VAL A 37 5.31 0.98 7.92
CA VAL A 37 4.59 -0.26 8.23
C VAL A 37 4.82 -1.35 7.18
N ILE A 38 4.85 -0.97 5.90
CA ILE A 38 5.05 -1.91 4.79
C ILE A 38 6.48 -2.44 4.77
N GLN A 39 7.48 -1.61 5.05
CA GLN A 39 8.88 -2.04 5.16
C GLN A 39 9.10 -2.98 6.35
N GLU A 40 8.49 -2.70 7.49
CA GLU A 40 8.46 -3.62 8.63
C GLU A 40 7.77 -4.95 8.31
N ALA A 41 6.90 -4.97 7.28
CA ALA A 41 6.27 -6.20 6.85
C ALA A 41 7.27 -7.22 6.26
N GLY A 42 8.42 -6.74 5.76
CA GLY A 42 9.49 -7.55 5.18
C GLY A 42 9.15 -8.10 3.79
N ASP A 43 8.29 -7.40 3.05
CA ASP A 43 7.90 -7.74 1.69
C ASP A 43 8.46 -6.69 0.72
N ASP A 44 9.58 -7.03 0.09
CA ASP A 44 10.33 -6.10 -0.76
C ASP A 44 9.50 -5.63 -1.97
N ALA A 45 8.71 -6.53 -2.58
CA ALA A 45 7.87 -6.17 -3.72
C ALA A 45 6.77 -5.20 -3.32
N LEU A 46 6.13 -5.44 -2.18
CA LEU A 46 5.12 -4.53 -1.64
C LEU A 46 5.73 -3.18 -1.26
N SER A 47 6.91 -3.20 -0.66
CA SER A 47 7.67 -2.00 -0.28
C SER A 47 8.02 -1.15 -1.49
N ASP A 48 8.43 -1.77 -2.59
CA ASP A 48 8.76 -1.09 -3.83
C ASP A 48 7.53 -0.38 -4.43
N PHE A 49 6.36 -1.02 -4.47
CA PHE A 49 5.15 -0.36 -4.96
C PHE A 49 4.81 0.88 -4.13
N VAL A 50 4.79 0.75 -2.80
CA VAL A 50 4.43 1.84 -1.89
C VAL A 50 5.46 2.96 -1.91
N LEU A 51 6.75 2.64 -2.00
CA LEU A 51 7.82 3.62 -2.15
C LEU A 51 7.65 4.40 -3.46
N ASN A 52 7.38 3.71 -4.57
CA ASN A 52 7.16 4.38 -5.85
C ASN A 52 5.93 5.28 -5.82
N ALA A 53 4.83 4.86 -5.16
CA ALA A 53 3.69 5.74 -4.95
C ALA A 53 4.08 7.03 -4.19
N TYR A 54 4.83 6.89 -3.09
CA TYR A 54 5.31 8.02 -2.30
C TYR A 54 6.23 8.97 -3.09
N LEU A 55 7.16 8.44 -3.89
CA LEU A 55 8.04 9.24 -4.73
C LEU A 55 7.30 9.96 -5.87
N LYS A 56 6.09 9.51 -6.22
CA LYS A 56 5.27 10.07 -7.30
C LYS A 56 4.10 10.90 -6.80
N LEU A 57 4.09 11.36 -5.54
CA LEU A 57 3.01 12.20 -5.00
C LEU A 57 2.68 13.46 -5.83
N THR A 58 3.65 14.01 -6.57
CA THR A 58 3.42 15.14 -7.48
C THR A 58 2.67 14.77 -8.77
N ASN A 59 2.53 13.49 -9.06
CA ASN A 59 1.75 12.92 -10.15
C ASN A 59 0.73 11.93 -9.56
N GLU A 60 -0.41 12.49 -9.14
CA GLU A 60 -1.49 11.77 -8.47
C GLU A 60 -1.87 10.47 -9.18
N GLN A 61 -2.10 10.53 -10.50
CA GLN A 61 -2.49 9.37 -11.30
C GLN A 61 -1.47 8.23 -11.21
N THR A 62 -0.18 8.57 -11.30
CA THR A 62 0.89 7.56 -11.22
C THR A 62 1.02 7.01 -9.81
N ALA A 63 0.92 7.86 -8.78
CA ALA A 63 0.97 7.42 -7.39
C ALA A 63 -0.17 6.46 -7.05
N VAL A 64 -1.39 6.78 -7.50
CA VAL A 64 -2.57 5.94 -7.32
C VAL A 64 -2.41 4.60 -8.04
N GLN A 65 -1.86 4.58 -9.26
CA GLN A 65 -1.61 3.34 -9.99
C GLN A 65 -0.69 2.39 -9.21
N TYR A 66 0.41 2.90 -8.64
CA TYR A 66 1.30 2.08 -7.81
C TYR A 66 0.60 1.50 -6.58
N LEU A 67 -0.34 2.24 -5.97
CA LEU A 67 -1.12 1.74 -4.84
C LEU A 67 -2.17 0.71 -5.26
N ASP A 68 -2.71 0.80 -6.47
CA ASP A 68 -3.59 -0.23 -7.03
C ASP A 68 -2.79 -1.51 -7.32
N ASP A 69 -1.60 -1.40 -7.93
CA ASP A 69 -0.71 -2.54 -8.16
C ASP A 69 -0.33 -3.23 -6.84
N ALA A 70 -0.07 -2.45 -5.78
CA ALA A 70 0.21 -2.96 -4.44
C ALA A 70 -0.97 -3.74 -3.84
N ARG A 71 -2.22 -3.28 -4.07
CA ARG A 71 -3.43 -3.96 -3.60
C ARG A 71 -3.68 -5.25 -4.37
N ASP A 72 -3.52 -5.23 -5.68
CA ASP A 72 -3.69 -6.42 -6.52
C ASP A 72 -2.70 -7.52 -6.09
N TYR A 73 -1.45 -7.14 -5.82
CA TYR A 73 -0.44 -8.05 -5.27
C TYR A 73 -0.87 -8.69 -3.93
N LEU A 74 -1.46 -7.92 -3.02
CA LEU A 74 -1.97 -8.43 -1.75
C LEU A 74 -3.19 -9.34 -1.94
N TYR A 75 -4.11 -8.99 -2.83
CA TYR A 75 -5.27 -9.80 -3.16
C TYR A 75 -4.86 -11.17 -3.73
N GLU A 76 -3.89 -11.21 -4.64
CA GLU A 76 -3.34 -12.48 -5.13
C GLU A 76 -2.78 -13.35 -4.01
N LYS A 77 -2.11 -12.76 -3.01
CA LYS A 77 -1.60 -13.51 -1.86
C LYS A 77 -2.71 -14.02 -0.96
N ILE A 78 -3.73 -13.21 -0.72
CA ILE A 78 -4.90 -13.58 0.07
C ILE A 78 -5.62 -14.76 -0.59
N ASP A 79 -5.86 -14.69 -1.90
CA ASP A 79 -6.51 -15.76 -2.66
C ASP A 79 -5.74 -17.08 -2.60
N ARG A 80 -4.41 -17.04 -2.60
CA ARG A 80 -3.56 -18.23 -2.42
C ARG A 80 -3.61 -18.84 -1.02
N LEU A 81 -4.03 -18.09 0.00
CA LEU A 81 -4.19 -18.59 1.37
C LEU A 81 -5.59 -19.14 1.65
N MET A 82 -6.59 -18.71 0.87
CA MET A 82 -7.98 -19.15 1.01
C MET A 82 -8.32 -20.38 0.16
N ASN A 83 -7.50 -20.72 -0.83
CA ASN A 83 -7.60 -21.91 -1.67
C ASN A 83 -6.59 -22.98 -1.25
#